data_AF-A0A1A8MB82-F1
#
_entry.id   AF-A0A1A8MB82-F1
#
_cell.length_a   1.000
_cell.length_b   1.000
_cell.length_c   1.000
_cell.angle_alpha   90.00
_cell.angle_beta   90.00
_cell.angle_gamma   90.00
#
_symmetry.space_group_name_H-M   'P 1'
#
loop_
_entity.id
_entity.type
_entity.pdbx_description
1 polymer ?
#
loop_
_entity_poly.entity_id
_entity_poly.type
_entity_poly.pdbx_seq_one_letter_code
_entity_poly.pdbx_strand_id
1 'polypeptide(L)'
;EERVLTQGVLKTLASKLEDLSTCNELIGKHGAALQRSLSELEDLRGSNDGTDKVKAVNERATLFRITSNAMINACRDFLDVADSHSRRWQKALHYEREQRHHLEETIEQLAKQHNSLERAWRENPTSYAGVERSQEGDASDENEEAEFFDAMEDSPSFITVTTGGETQRKRSGGNQSMSGGVPNDWTHNENDTTGTNQMQPRRTRRSRIPDKPNYSLNLWSIMKNFHRTAKPFNPLLGETYELDRLEEYGYRSISEQVSHHPPAAAHHVASQRGWTLWQHITIDSKFRGKYISVMPFGNIHLQFHSNGNHYVWSKVTSTVHNIIVGKLWIDQSGDIDIVNTTTKDTCHLKFSPYSYFSREVPRKVTGLVEDREGAAHYILSGTWDNKMESAKIVESSQGCGGSEGKQKTVYQTLQPKLLWKKYPLPENAENMHFFSSLALTLNEPEEGVAPTDSRLRPDQRLMEAGLWDEANIEKQRLEEHQRLERKRREAQANQALDEGQDIEGYQPVWFEKRTDDCTGESTYVYRGGYWEAKDRQDWSLCPEIF
;
A
#
# COMPACT_ATOMS: atom_id res chain seq x y z
N GLU A 1 23.41 -10.26 20.45
CA GLU A 1 22.74 -10.78 21.67
C GLU A 1 21.42 -10.04 22.00
N GLU A 2 21.34 -8.71 21.85
CA GLU A 2 20.11 -7.94 22.14
C GLU A 2 18.85 -8.38 21.37
N ARG A 3 18.96 -8.72 20.08
CA ARG A 3 17.82 -9.25 19.29
C ARG A 3 17.24 -10.54 19.86
N VAL A 4 18.09 -11.42 20.39
CA VAL A 4 17.67 -12.70 21.00
C VAL A 4 16.94 -12.44 22.33
N LEU A 5 17.42 -11.46 23.09
CA LEU A 5 16.77 -10.99 24.32
C LEU A 5 15.40 -10.37 24.04
N THR A 6 15.26 -9.50 23.03
CA THR A 6 13.95 -8.88 22.69
C THR A 6 12.93 -9.91 22.21
N GLN A 7 13.37 -10.88 21.40
CA GLN A 7 12.51 -11.94 20.88
C GLN A 7 12.03 -12.89 21.99
N GLY A 8 12.89 -13.18 22.98
CA GLY A 8 12.50 -13.94 24.18
C GLY A 8 11.44 -13.21 25.02
N VAL A 9 11.59 -11.91 25.21
CA VAL A 9 10.62 -11.08 25.96
C VAL A 9 9.26 -11.01 25.29
N LEU A 10 9.23 -10.81 23.97
CA LEU A 10 7.98 -10.79 23.20
C LEU A 10 7.26 -12.15 23.26
N LYS A 11 8.00 -13.25 23.28
CA LYS A 11 7.45 -14.60 23.46
C LYS A 11 6.79 -14.76 24.84
N THR A 12 7.43 -14.25 25.89
CA THR A 12 6.87 -14.29 27.26
C THR A 12 5.60 -13.44 27.39
N LEU A 13 5.60 -12.23 26.83
CA LEU A 13 4.40 -11.37 26.82
C LEU A 13 3.25 -11.99 26.02
N ALA A 14 3.55 -12.60 24.87
CA ALA A 14 2.56 -13.30 24.06
C ALA A 14 1.93 -14.48 24.81
N SER A 15 2.74 -15.28 25.51
CA SER A 15 2.24 -16.38 26.35
C SER A 15 1.33 -15.87 27.47
N LYS A 16 1.72 -14.78 28.16
CA LYS A 16 0.88 -14.20 29.22
C LYS A 16 -0.42 -13.58 28.70
N LEU A 17 -0.42 -13.07 27.47
CA LEU A 17 -1.63 -12.59 26.80
C LEU A 17 -2.57 -13.74 26.44
N GLU A 18 -2.05 -14.90 26.06
CA GLU A 18 -2.82 -16.12 25.78
C GLU A 18 -3.49 -16.67 27.06
N ASP A 19 -2.76 -16.68 28.19
CA ASP A 19 -3.31 -17.03 29.51
C ASP A 19 -4.50 -16.11 29.89
N LEU A 20 -4.34 -14.80 29.65
CA LEU A 20 -5.37 -13.78 29.85
C LEU A 20 -6.60 -14.00 28.96
N SER A 21 -6.39 -14.30 27.68
CA SER A 21 -7.47 -14.59 26.73
C SER A 21 -8.26 -15.82 27.18
N THR A 22 -7.56 -16.87 27.60
CA THR A 22 -8.17 -18.11 28.10
C THR A 22 -9.00 -17.85 29.35
N CYS A 23 -8.49 -17.07 30.31
CA CYS A 23 -9.22 -16.69 31.51
C CYS A 23 -10.46 -15.84 31.19
N ASN A 24 -10.37 -14.92 30.22
CA ASN A 24 -11.47 -14.08 29.77
C ASN A 24 -12.61 -14.87 29.10
N GLU A 25 -12.28 -15.91 28.34
CA GLU A 25 -13.31 -16.81 27.79
C GLU A 25 -14.00 -17.64 28.88
N LEU A 26 -13.22 -18.16 29.83
CA LEU A 26 -13.74 -18.98 30.93
C LEU A 26 -14.64 -18.18 31.87
N ILE A 27 -14.26 -16.95 32.24
CA ILE A 27 -15.08 -16.07 33.09
C ILE A 27 -16.40 -15.71 32.39
N GLY A 28 -16.39 -15.49 31.07
CA GLY A 28 -17.61 -15.29 30.28
C GLY A 28 -18.54 -16.50 30.28
N LYS A 29 -17.98 -17.71 30.05
CA LYS A 29 -18.74 -18.97 30.06
C LYS A 29 -19.35 -19.27 31.43
N HIS A 30 -18.54 -19.14 32.50
CA HIS A 30 -19.00 -19.40 33.87
C HIS A 30 -19.99 -18.33 34.35
N GLY A 31 -19.79 -17.06 33.98
CA GLY A 31 -20.73 -15.98 34.28
C GLY A 31 -22.11 -16.22 33.64
N ALA A 32 -22.14 -16.60 32.37
CA ALA A 32 -23.39 -16.93 31.68
C ALA A 32 -24.07 -18.19 32.26
N ALA A 33 -23.30 -19.19 32.69
CA ALA A 33 -23.85 -20.38 33.35
C ALA A 33 -24.45 -20.06 34.74
N LEU A 34 -23.77 -19.23 35.53
CA LEU A 34 -24.26 -18.75 36.81
C LEU A 34 -25.53 -17.91 36.67
N GLN A 35 -25.55 -16.99 35.69
CA GLN A 35 -26.73 -16.15 35.42
C GLN A 35 -27.95 -16.98 35.04
N ARG A 36 -27.79 -18.00 34.18
CA ARG A 36 -28.88 -18.94 33.86
C ARG A 36 -29.39 -19.68 35.10
N SER A 37 -28.48 -20.13 35.96
CA SER A 37 -28.86 -20.81 37.22
C SER A 37 -29.61 -19.90 38.19
N LEU A 38 -29.26 -18.61 38.23
CA LEU A 38 -29.95 -17.62 39.06
C LEU A 38 -31.35 -17.34 38.53
N SER A 39 -31.52 -17.17 37.22
CA SER A 39 -32.84 -16.99 36.61
C SER A 39 -33.77 -18.20 36.82
N GLU A 40 -33.24 -19.42 36.69
CA GLU A 40 -33.97 -20.67 36.98
C GLU A 40 -34.40 -20.80 38.45
N LEU A 41 -33.74 -20.08 39.37
CA LEU A 41 -34.05 -20.02 40.79
C LEU A 41 -35.12 -18.96 41.10
N GLU A 42 -35.12 -17.84 40.37
CA GLU A 42 -36.11 -16.75 40.53
C GLU A 42 -37.53 -17.14 40.09
N ASP A 43 -37.65 -18.05 39.13
CA ASP A 43 -38.93 -18.56 38.62
C ASP A 43 -39.69 -19.49 39.60
N LEU A 44 -39.16 -19.74 40.79
CA LEU A 44 -39.62 -20.77 41.74
C LEU A 44 -40.28 -20.22 43.01
N ARG A 45 -41.39 -19.50 42.87
CA ARG A 45 -42.24 -19.18 44.04
C ARG A 45 -43.18 -20.32 44.50
N GLY A 46 -43.00 -21.59 44.10
CA GLY A 46 -43.98 -22.62 44.49
C GLY A 46 -43.72 -24.12 44.26
N SER A 47 -42.49 -24.65 44.15
CA SER A 47 -42.31 -26.12 44.06
C SER A 47 -41.24 -26.68 45.02
N ASN A 48 -41.40 -27.95 45.40
CA ASN A 48 -40.56 -28.71 46.36
C ASN A 48 -39.13 -29.06 45.85
N ASP A 49 -38.68 -28.48 44.73
CA ASP A 49 -37.43 -28.82 44.03
C ASP A 49 -36.27 -27.83 44.32
N GLY A 50 -36.39 -27.03 45.38
CA GLY A 50 -35.49 -25.92 45.68
C GLY A 50 -34.07 -26.33 46.09
N THR A 51 -33.90 -27.47 46.74
CA THR A 51 -32.60 -27.92 47.29
C THR A 51 -31.57 -28.27 46.21
N ASP A 52 -31.98 -28.96 45.14
CA ASP A 52 -31.07 -29.37 44.07
C ASP A 52 -30.66 -28.18 43.18
N LYS A 53 -31.56 -27.22 42.99
CA LYS A 53 -31.27 -25.99 42.24
C LYS A 53 -30.38 -25.02 43.01
N VAL A 54 -30.56 -24.90 44.33
CA VAL A 54 -29.62 -24.14 45.19
C VAL A 54 -28.22 -24.75 45.15
N LYS A 55 -28.11 -26.08 45.11
CA LYS A 55 -26.83 -26.77 44.96
C LYS A 55 -26.17 -26.46 43.61
N ALA A 56 -26.93 -26.48 42.51
CA ALA A 56 -26.43 -26.13 41.17
C ALA A 56 -25.95 -24.67 41.09
N VAL A 57 -26.66 -23.73 41.72
CA VAL A 57 -26.24 -22.33 41.82
C VAL A 57 -24.92 -22.21 42.59
N ASN A 58 -24.78 -22.93 43.71
CA ASN A 58 -23.57 -22.89 44.54
C ASN A 58 -22.34 -23.48 43.83
N GLU A 59 -22.53 -24.57 43.06
CA GLU A 59 -21.49 -25.15 42.21
C GLU A 59 -21.04 -24.19 41.11
N ARG A 60 -21.99 -23.56 40.40
CA ARG A 60 -21.69 -22.58 39.33
C ARG A 60 -21.08 -21.29 39.88
N ALA A 61 -21.49 -20.85 41.07
CA ALA A 61 -20.89 -19.71 41.77
C ALA A 61 -19.44 -20.01 42.19
N THR A 62 -19.17 -21.24 42.63
CA THR A 62 -17.81 -21.69 42.97
C THR A 62 -16.92 -21.71 41.74
N LEU A 63 -17.41 -22.24 40.60
CA LEU A 63 -16.68 -22.24 39.33
C LEU A 63 -16.39 -20.83 38.83
N PHE A 64 -17.37 -19.91 38.92
CA PHE A 64 -17.17 -18.51 38.57
C PHE A 64 -16.11 -17.85 39.46
N ARG A 65 -16.15 -18.07 40.78
CA ARG A 65 -15.15 -17.55 41.72
C ARG A 65 -13.74 -18.05 41.41
N ILE A 66 -13.57 -19.34 41.10
CA ILE A 66 -12.28 -19.92 40.72
C ILE A 66 -11.74 -19.25 39.46
N THR A 67 -12.55 -19.09 38.42
CA THR A 67 -12.12 -18.45 37.16
C THR A 67 -11.88 -16.95 37.30
N SER A 68 -12.64 -16.24 38.15
CA SER A 68 -12.39 -14.83 38.45
C SER A 68 -11.06 -14.63 39.17
N ASN A 69 -10.70 -15.51 40.11
CA ASN A 69 -9.39 -15.47 40.75
C ASN A 69 -8.25 -15.82 39.78
N ALA A 70 -8.46 -16.78 38.87
CA ALA A 70 -7.49 -17.09 37.82
C ALA A 70 -7.26 -15.88 36.90
N MET A 71 -8.32 -15.17 36.49
CA MET A 71 -8.24 -13.94 35.70
C MET A 71 -7.46 -12.84 36.42
N ILE A 72 -7.73 -12.60 37.71
CA ILE A 72 -7.01 -11.61 38.52
C ILE A 72 -5.52 -11.93 38.59
N ASN A 73 -5.16 -13.20 38.77
CA ASN A 73 -3.77 -13.63 38.80
C ASN A 73 -3.10 -13.49 37.42
N ALA A 74 -3.77 -13.87 36.34
CA ALA A 74 -3.26 -13.70 34.98
C ALA A 74 -3.04 -12.22 34.62
N CYS A 75 -3.96 -11.32 35.03
CA CYS A 75 -3.78 -9.88 34.91
C CYS A 75 -2.54 -9.39 35.66
N ARG A 76 -2.34 -9.85 36.90
CA ARG A 76 -1.19 -9.46 37.73
C ARG A 76 0.13 -9.92 37.12
N ASP A 77 0.21 -11.18 36.71
CA ASP A 77 1.38 -11.75 36.03
C ASP A 77 1.74 -10.98 34.76
N PHE A 78 0.73 -10.64 33.94
CA PHE A 78 0.95 -9.87 32.72
C PHE A 78 1.45 -8.45 33.02
N LEU A 79 0.86 -7.77 34.01
CA LEU A 79 1.28 -6.44 34.43
C LEU A 79 2.72 -6.42 34.96
N ASP A 80 3.12 -7.40 35.77
CA ASP A 80 4.49 -7.50 36.31
C ASP A 80 5.52 -7.71 35.19
N VAL A 81 5.21 -8.58 34.23
CA VAL A 81 6.06 -8.81 33.05
C VAL A 81 6.10 -7.55 32.18
N ALA A 82 4.98 -6.90 31.92
CA ALA A 82 4.92 -5.69 31.11
C ALA A 82 5.69 -4.51 31.76
N ASP A 83 5.54 -4.29 33.06
CA ASP A 83 6.19 -3.18 33.78
C ASP A 83 7.71 -3.38 33.89
N SER A 84 8.14 -4.62 34.17
CA SER A 84 9.58 -4.95 34.21
C SER A 84 10.27 -4.76 32.86
N HIS A 85 9.60 -5.11 31.75
CA HIS A 85 10.15 -4.92 30.40
C HIS A 85 10.05 -3.48 29.91
N SER A 86 8.98 -2.76 30.24
CA SER A 86 8.82 -1.34 29.94
C SER A 86 9.99 -0.51 30.47
N ARG A 87 10.37 -0.72 31.74
CA ARG A 87 11.54 -0.05 32.35
C ARG A 87 12.86 -0.38 31.65
N ARG A 88 13.05 -1.63 31.20
CA ARG A 88 14.25 -2.04 30.45
C ARG A 88 14.32 -1.39 29.08
N TRP A 89 13.20 -1.35 28.35
CA TRP A 89 13.12 -0.72 27.04
C TRP A 89 13.28 0.80 27.12
N GLN A 90 12.75 1.46 28.15
CA GLN A 90 13.00 2.89 28.38
C GLN A 90 14.49 3.20 28.55
N LYS A 91 15.22 2.37 29.30
CA LYS A 91 16.67 2.52 29.46
C LYS A 91 17.44 2.26 28.16
N ALA A 92 17.11 1.18 27.45
CA ALA A 92 17.75 0.87 26.17
C ALA A 92 17.48 1.96 25.11
N LEU A 93 16.25 2.46 25.04
CA LEU A 93 15.88 3.55 24.12
C LEU A 93 16.60 4.86 24.48
N HIS A 94 16.79 5.14 25.76
CA HIS A 94 17.54 6.32 26.19
C HIS A 94 19.01 6.20 25.80
N TYR A 95 19.62 5.03 26.05
CA TYR A 95 20.99 4.73 25.63
C TYR A 95 21.19 4.85 24.12
N GLU A 96 20.28 4.29 23.31
CA GLU A 96 20.31 4.41 21.85
C GLU A 96 20.18 5.88 21.38
N ARG A 97 19.37 6.69 22.07
CA ARG A 97 19.27 8.13 21.77
C ARG A 97 20.57 8.87 22.08
N GLU A 98 21.23 8.55 23.19
CA GLU A 98 22.53 9.13 23.54
C GLU A 98 23.61 8.71 22.54
N GLN A 99 23.66 7.43 22.16
CA GLN A 99 24.59 6.92 21.14
C GLN A 99 24.38 7.62 19.79
N ARG A 100 23.12 7.77 19.36
CA ARG A 100 22.78 8.48 18.13
C ARG A 100 23.23 9.94 18.19
N HIS A 101 22.99 10.63 19.30
CA HIS A 101 23.41 12.02 19.46
C HIS A 101 24.94 12.15 19.38
N HIS A 102 25.66 11.26 20.06
CA HIS A 102 27.12 11.21 20.01
C HIS A 102 27.67 10.93 18.59
N LEU A 103 27.02 10.04 17.84
CA LEU A 103 27.39 9.77 16.45
C LEU A 103 27.10 10.98 15.54
N GLU A 104 25.98 11.68 15.76
CA GLU A 104 25.67 12.92 15.03
C GLU A 104 26.74 13.99 15.27
N GLU A 105 27.17 14.19 16.53
CA GLU A 105 28.28 15.10 16.86
C GLU A 105 29.61 14.67 16.21
N THR A 106 29.91 13.38 16.22
CA THR A 106 31.15 12.84 15.62
C THR A 106 31.16 13.04 14.10
N ILE A 107 30.02 12.82 13.42
CA ILE A 107 29.89 13.05 11.99
C ILE A 107 30.03 14.54 11.67
N GLU A 108 29.46 15.43 12.50
CA GLU A 108 29.60 16.87 12.32
C GLU A 108 31.06 17.31 12.45
N GLN A 109 31.80 16.76 13.41
CA GLN A 109 33.24 17.01 13.56
C GLN A 109 34.04 16.50 12.35
N LEU A 110 33.75 15.29 11.87
CA LEU A 110 34.39 14.74 10.66
C LEU A 110 34.08 15.59 9.41
N ALA A 111 32.85 16.09 9.28
CA ALA A 111 32.46 16.97 8.18
C ALA A 111 33.22 18.31 8.26
N LYS A 112 33.37 18.89 9.46
CA LYS A 112 34.18 20.11 9.68
C LYS A 112 35.65 19.87 9.32
N GLN A 113 36.22 18.73 9.71
CA GLN A 113 37.58 18.34 9.34
C GLN A 113 37.73 18.17 7.82
N HIS A 114 36.78 17.52 7.17
CA HIS A 114 36.77 17.32 5.71
C HIS A 114 36.74 18.67 4.97
N ASN A 115 35.84 19.58 5.37
CA ASN A 115 35.77 20.92 4.79
C ASN A 115 37.06 21.73 5.02
N SER A 116 37.73 21.54 6.15
CA SER A 116 39.02 22.18 6.44
C SER A 116 40.13 21.63 5.53
N LEU A 117 40.19 20.31 5.36
CA LEU A 117 41.10 19.64 4.43
C LEU A 117 40.85 20.06 2.98
N GLU A 118 39.58 20.19 2.58
CA GLU A 118 39.22 20.62 1.24
C GLU A 118 39.63 22.08 0.99
N ARG A 119 39.46 22.97 1.97
CA ARG A 119 39.96 24.36 1.91
C ARG A 119 41.49 24.41 1.83
N ALA A 120 42.19 23.66 2.68
CA ALA A 120 43.65 23.58 2.64
C ALA A 120 44.18 23.04 1.30
N TRP A 121 43.45 22.10 0.67
CA TRP A 121 43.79 21.60 -0.67
C TRP A 121 43.55 22.64 -1.77
N ARG A 122 42.45 23.39 -1.70
CA ARG A 122 42.12 24.48 -2.64
C ARG A 122 43.10 25.66 -2.54
N GLU A 123 43.58 25.94 -1.33
CA GLU A 123 44.52 27.03 -1.06
C GLU A 123 45.97 26.71 -1.44
N ASN A 124 46.30 25.44 -1.73
CA ASN A 124 47.65 25.06 -2.16
C ASN A 124 47.68 24.10 -3.37
N PRO A 125 47.31 24.57 -4.58
CA PRO A 125 47.24 23.75 -5.79
C PRO A 125 48.59 23.70 -6.54
N THR A 126 49.72 23.50 -5.84
CA THR A 126 51.02 23.36 -6.51
C THR A 126 51.68 22.01 -6.26
N SER A 127 51.25 21.02 -7.04
CA SER A 127 52.21 20.21 -7.81
C SER A 127 51.49 19.51 -8.95
N TYR A 128 52.04 19.67 -10.15
CA TYR A 128 51.70 19.06 -11.43
C TYR A 128 50.76 19.82 -12.40
N ALA A 129 51.37 20.06 -13.57
CA ALA A 129 50.83 20.44 -14.87
C ALA A 129 50.40 21.91 -15.03
N GLY A 130 51.33 22.70 -15.60
CA GLY A 130 51.05 24.07 -16.03
C GLY A 130 50.16 24.12 -17.26
N VAL A 131 49.24 25.08 -17.24
CA VAL A 131 48.73 25.83 -18.40
C VAL A 131 48.32 27.21 -17.86
N GLU A 132 48.83 28.25 -18.49
CA GLU A 132 48.53 29.65 -18.20
C GLU A 132 47.04 29.97 -18.37
N ARG A 133 46.47 30.73 -17.43
CA ARG A 133 45.49 31.78 -17.75
C ARG A 133 45.42 32.86 -16.67
N SER A 134 45.28 34.07 -17.15
CA SER A 134 45.42 35.39 -16.52
C SER A 134 44.36 35.74 -15.47
N GLN A 135 44.82 36.51 -14.47
CA GLN A 135 44.07 37.13 -13.37
C GLN A 135 42.99 38.13 -13.83
N GLU A 136 41.88 38.18 -13.09
CA GLU A 136 41.28 39.40 -12.56
C GLU A 136 40.58 39.05 -11.24
N GLY A 137 40.90 39.79 -10.17
CA GLY A 137 40.49 39.49 -8.81
C GLY A 137 39.31 40.34 -8.33
N ASP A 138 38.70 39.89 -7.24
CA ASP A 138 38.26 40.78 -6.18
C ASP A 138 38.33 40.03 -4.84
N ALA A 139 38.90 40.70 -3.84
CA ALA A 139 39.13 40.17 -2.50
C ALA A 139 38.44 41.10 -1.50
N SER A 140 37.65 40.54 -0.61
CA SER A 140 37.36 41.17 0.69
C SER A 140 37.54 40.15 1.79
N ASP A 141 38.66 40.30 2.50
CA ASP A 141 38.97 39.71 3.80
C ASP A 141 37.92 40.10 4.85
N GLU A 142 37.45 39.11 5.62
CA GLU A 142 37.32 39.28 7.07
C GLU A 142 37.88 37.99 7.71
N ASN A 143 38.97 38.18 8.46
CA ASN A 143 39.79 37.16 9.07
C ASN A 143 39.79 37.46 10.58
N GLU A 144 39.30 36.57 11.42
CA GLU A 144 39.59 36.55 12.87
C GLU A 144 39.05 35.25 13.50
N GLU A 145 39.93 34.24 13.59
CA GLU A 145 40.21 33.44 14.81
C GLU A 145 41.05 32.22 14.43
N ALA A 146 42.37 32.46 14.35
CA ALA A 146 43.35 31.39 14.41
C ALA A 146 43.63 31.07 15.89
N GLU A 147 42.91 30.10 16.45
CA GLU A 147 43.32 29.44 17.68
C GLU A 147 43.99 28.10 17.35
N PHE A 148 45.31 28.11 17.52
CA PHE A 148 46.16 26.92 17.50
C PHE A 148 46.32 26.43 18.94
N PHE A 149 45.83 25.23 19.27
CA PHE A 149 46.29 24.51 20.47
C PHE A 149 46.23 22.96 20.30
N ASP A 150 47.43 22.39 20.40
CA ASP A 150 47.92 21.09 20.87
C ASP A 150 47.36 19.73 20.42
N ALA A 151 48.34 18.85 20.13
CA ALA A 151 48.22 17.46 19.78
C ALA A 151 48.45 16.52 20.99
N MET A 152 47.82 15.33 20.91
CA MET A 152 47.85 14.16 21.82
C MET A 152 47.15 14.37 23.18
N GLU A 153 46.40 13.40 23.73
CA GLU A 153 46.80 12.02 23.99
C GLU A 153 45.54 11.16 24.29
N ASP A 154 45.28 10.12 23.49
CA ASP A 154 44.79 8.79 23.90
C ASP A 154 44.15 8.05 22.72
N SER A 155 44.95 7.16 22.12
CA SER A 155 44.52 6.17 21.15
C SER A 155 44.63 4.79 21.78
N PRO A 156 43.56 3.99 21.81
CA PRO A 156 43.68 2.55 21.74
C PRO A 156 43.44 2.07 20.30
N SER A 157 44.55 1.84 19.60
CA SER A 157 44.80 0.73 18.66
C SER A 157 43.61 0.08 17.92
N PHE A 158 43.42 0.50 16.67
CA PHE A 158 43.46 -0.28 15.42
C PHE A 158 43.24 -1.82 15.47
N ILE A 159 42.24 -2.31 14.72
CA ILE A 159 42.28 -3.64 14.07
C ILE A 159 42.03 -3.44 12.58
N THR A 160 43.09 -3.57 11.80
CA THR A 160 43.07 -3.77 10.34
C THR A 160 42.84 -5.24 10.01
N VAL A 161 41.92 -5.51 9.09
CA VAL A 161 41.79 -6.81 8.44
C VAL A 161 42.40 -6.71 7.04
N THR A 162 43.60 -7.27 6.88
CA THR A 162 44.19 -7.55 5.57
C THR A 162 43.69 -8.88 5.03
N THR A 163 43.35 -8.85 3.75
CA THR A 163 43.06 -9.99 2.89
C THR A 163 44.31 -10.82 2.63
N GLY A 164 44.21 -12.15 2.70
CA GLY A 164 45.28 -13.07 2.29
C GLY A 164 44.72 -14.38 1.74
N GLY A 165 44.96 -14.63 0.45
CA GLY A 165 44.73 -15.91 -0.22
C GLY A 165 45.95 -16.86 -0.13
N GLU A 166 45.64 -18.16 -0.24
CA GLU A 166 46.40 -19.29 -0.82
C GLU A 166 47.93 -19.39 -0.55
N THR A 167 48.54 -20.49 -0.09
CA THR A 167 48.48 -21.86 -0.66
C THR A 167 49.33 -22.89 0.14
N GLN A 168 48.97 -24.18 -0.02
CA GLN A 168 49.78 -25.44 -0.01
C GLN A 168 50.04 -26.32 1.25
N ARG A 169 49.50 -27.57 1.13
CA ARG A 169 50.07 -28.93 1.43
C ARG A 169 50.33 -29.28 2.93
N LYS A 170 49.90 -30.43 3.52
CA LYS A 170 49.97 -31.86 3.09
C LYS A 170 49.24 -32.80 4.10
N ARG A 171 48.57 -33.86 3.58
CA ARG A 171 48.36 -35.26 4.05
C ARG A 171 48.05 -35.63 5.53
N SER A 172 46.87 -36.23 5.72
CA SER A 172 46.60 -37.65 6.13
C SER A 172 45.05 -37.79 6.15
N GLY A 173 44.33 -38.73 5.54
CA GLY A 173 44.50 -40.17 5.41
C GLY A 173 43.27 -40.83 6.09
N GLY A 174 42.29 -41.32 5.32
CA GLY A 174 41.14 -42.08 5.86
C GLY A 174 39.93 -42.17 4.92
N ASN A 175 39.82 -43.31 4.22
CA ASN A 175 38.73 -43.69 3.31
C ASN A 175 37.37 -43.87 4.02
N GLN A 176 36.27 -43.55 3.34
CA GLN A 176 35.15 -44.49 3.09
C GLN A 176 34.15 -43.89 2.09
N SER A 177 33.93 -44.63 1.00
CA SER A 177 32.94 -44.39 -0.05
C SER A 177 31.60 -45.02 0.33
N MET A 178 30.48 -44.40 -0.02
CA MET A 178 29.30 -45.12 -0.54
C MET A 178 28.48 -44.19 -1.45
N SER A 179 28.22 -44.70 -2.65
CA SER A 179 27.49 -44.14 -3.77
C SER A 179 26.00 -44.49 -3.74
N GLY A 180 25.19 -43.69 -4.43
CA GLY A 180 23.84 -44.05 -4.89
C GLY A 180 22.87 -42.89 -4.68
N GLY A 181 22.04 -42.46 -5.62
CA GLY A 181 21.69 -42.94 -6.94
C GLY A 181 20.46 -42.13 -7.37
N VAL A 182 20.48 -41.58 -8.57
CA VAL A 182 19.35 -40.88 -9.19
C VAL A 182 18.36 -41.93 -9.72
N PRO A 183 17.04 -41.68 -9.70
CA PRO A 183 16.18 -42.26 -10.72
C PRO A 183 15.51 -41.18 -11.58
N ASN A 184 15.90 -41.16 -12.85
CA ASN A 184 15.03 -40.83 -13.97
C ASN A 184 14.01 -41.97 -14.10
N ASP A 185 12.75 -41.65 -14.37
CA ASP A 185 11.88 -42.62 -15.03
C ASP A 185 11.00 -41.92 -16.09
N TRP A 186 11.15 -42.40 -17.31
CA TRP A 186 10.34 -42.13 -18.49
C TRP A 186 9.69 -43.46 -18.86
N THR A 187 8.40 -43.48 -19.21
CA THR A 187 7.67 -44.38 -20.13
C THR A 187 6.16 -44.22 -19.84
N HIS A 188 5.19 -44.28 -20.76
CA HIS A 188 5.11 -44.59 -22.18
C HIS A 188 3.81 -43.97 -22.77
N ASN A 189 3.84 -43.73 -24.09
CA ASN A 189 2.78 -43.32 -25.03
C ASN A 189 1.43 -44.07 -24.95
N GLU A 190 0.34 -43.42 -25.40
CA GLU A 190 -0.34 -43.82 -26.65
C GLU A 190 -1.22 -42.70 -27.26
N ASN A 191 -1.35 -42.77 -28.58
CA ASN A 191 -1.79 -41.75 -29.52
C ASN A 191 -3.30 -41.45 -29.49
N ASP A 192 -3.67 -40.20 -29.75
CA ASP A 192 -4.80 -39.95 -30.64
C ASP A 192 -4.56 -38.70 -31.51
N THR A 193 -4.87 -38.84 -32.80
CA THR A 193 -4.47 -37.94 -33.88
C THR A 193 -5.72 -37.23 -34.37
N THR A 194 -5.78 -35.90 -34.37
CA THR A 194 -6.45 -35.03 -35.37
C THR A 194 -6.56 -33.58 -34.91
N GLY A 195 -6.23 -32.64 -35.80
CA GLY A 195 -6.60 -31.23 -35.67
C GLY A 195 -5.43 -30.28 -35.42
N THR A 196 -4.68 -29.96 -36.47
CA THR A 196 -3.79 -28.78 -36.51
C THR A 196 -4.62 -27.50 -36.47
N ASN A 197 -5.02 -27.07 -35.28
CA ASN A 197 -5.17 -25.66 -34.98
C ASN A 197 -3.86 -25.24 -34.33
N GLN A 198 -3.03 -24.48 -35.05
CA GLN A 198 -1.97 -23.71 -34.44
C GLN A 198 -2.63 -22.65 -33.54
N MET A 199 -2.99 -23.05 -32.32
CA MET A 199 -3.16 -22.10 -31.23
C MET A 199 -1.77 -21.52 -30.98
N GLN A 200 -1.59 -20.26 -31.39
CA GLN A 200 -0.52 -19.40 -30.89
C GLN A 200 -0.40 -19.64 -29.38
N PRO A 201 0.80 -19.99 -28.86
CA PRO A 201 0.95 -20.20 -27.43
C PRO A 201 0.58 -18.90 -26.71
N ARG A 202 -0.48 -18.93 -25.90
CA ARG A 202 -0.84 -17.80 -25.03
C ARG A 202 0.41 -17.43 -24.23
N ARG A 203 0.82 -16.17 -24.32
CA ARG A 203 1.96 -15.64 -23.54
C ARG A 203 1.78 -16.02 -22.08
N THR A 204 2.75 -16.74 -21.53
CA THR A 204 2.71 -17.14 -20.11
C THR A 204 3.11 -15.94 -19.28
N ARG A 205 2.17 -15.42 -18.47
CA ARG A 205 2.41 -14.28 -17.59
C ARG A 205 3.16 -14.69 -16.32
N ARG A 206 4.00 -13.81 -15.79
CA ARG A 206 4.75 -14.11 -14.56
C ARG A 206 3.81 -14.28 -13.36
N SER A 207 4.12 -15.25 -12.50
CA SER A 207 3.38 -15.55 -11.27
C SER A 207 4.16 -15.19 -9.99
N ARG A 208 5.38 -14.65 -10.14
CA ARG A 208 6.28 -14.32 -9.03
C ARG A 208 7.16 -13.12 -9.36
N ILE A 209 7.57 -12.39 -8.34
CA ILE A 209 8.64 -11.38 -8.36
C ILE A 209 9.67 -11.71 -7.27
N PRO A 210 10.88 -11.13 -7.29
CA PRO A 210 11.83 -11.28 -6.18
C PRO A 210 11.21 -10.94 -4.83
N ASP A 211 11.65 -11.63 -3.78
CA ASP A 211 11.16 -11.37 -2.43
C ASP A 211 11.65 -10.01 -1.94
N LYS A 212 10.74 -9.23 -1.32
CA LYS A 212 11.08 -7.94 -0.73
C LYS A 212 12.14 -8.11 0.37
N PRO A 213 13.06 -7.15 0.56
CA PRO A 213 14.04 -7.24 1.62
C PRO A 213 13.39 -7.10 3.01
N ASN A 214 14.10 -7.54 4.04
CA ASN A 214 13.70 -7.42 5.45
C ASN A 214 13.99 -6.03 6.04
N TYR A 215 13.86 -4.95 5.26
CA TYR A 215 13.97 -3.58 5.75
C TYR A 215 12.58 -2.93 5.81
N SER A 216 12.30 -2.24 6.92
CA SER A 216 11.06 -1.50 7.11
C SER A 216 11.11 -0.21 6.30
N LEU A 217 10.34 -0.14 5.21
CA LEU A 217 10.22 1.08 4.41
C LEU A 217 9.31 2.11 5.11
N ASN A 218 9.77 3.37 5.17
CA ASN A 218 8.93 4.52 5.51
C ASN A 218 8.11 4.94 4.27
N LEU A 219 6.82 5.21 4.46
CA LEU A 219 5.76 5.13 3.44
C LEU A 219 4.98 6.43 3.27
N TRP A 220 4.52 6.75 2.04
CA TRP A 220 3.34 7.62 1.80
C TRP A 220 2.53 7.35 0.51
N SER A 221 1.26 6.92 0.66
CA SER A 221 0.14 6.68 -0.31
C SER A 221 -0.04 5.24 -0.84
N ILE A 222 -1.26 4.75 -1.11
CA ILE A 222 -1.58 3.30 -1.17
C ILE A 222 -2.63 2.97 -2.26
N MET A 223 -2.55 1.75 -2.84
CA MET A 223 -3.52 1.18 -3.79
C MET A 223 -4.30 -0.07 -3.28
N LYS A 224 -5.63 -0.05 -3.48
CA LYS A 224 -6.65 -1.09 -3.76
C LYS A 224 -6.63 -2.51 -3.12
N ASN A 225 -5.67 -2.89 -2.29
CA ASN A 225 -5.72 -4.12 -1.50
C ASN A 225 -5.44 -3.78 -0.03
N PHE A 226 -6.29 -4.27 0.89
CA PHE A 226 -6.23 -3.90 2.31
C PHE A 226 -4.90 -4.26 3.00
N HIS A 227 -4.10 -5.16 2.43
CA HIS A 227 -2.77 -5.52 2.95
C HIS A 227 -1.66 -4.58 2.47
N ARG A 228 -1.87 -3.85 1.37
CA ARG A 228 -0.83 -3.08 0.70
C ARG A 228 -0.70 -1.71 1.35
N THR A 229 0.17 -1.59 2.33
CA THR A 229 0.47 -0.29 2.96
C THR A 229 1.56 0.50 2.21
N ALA A 230 2.08 -0.05 1.10
CA ALA A 230 3.20 0.46 0.32
C ALA A 230 2.89 1.69 -0.56
N LYS A 231 3.82 2.66 -0.64
CA LYS A 231 3.85 3.80 -1.58
C LYS A 231 4.07 3.33 -3.01
N PRO A 232 3.13 3.54 -3.96
CA PRO A 232 3.46 3.44 -5.37
C PRO A 232 4.37 4.62 -5.75
N PHE A 233 5.24 4.43 -6.73
CA PHE A 233 6.01 5.52 -7.31
C PHE A 233 5.08 6.64 -7.78
N ASN A 234 5.46 7.89 -7.51
CA ASN A 234 4.75 9.04 -8.07
C ASN A 234 5.19 9.15 -9.53
N PRO A 235 4.28 9.01 -10.52
CA PRO A 235 4.68 9.07 -11.92
C PRO A 235 5.27 10.43 -12.27
N LEU A 236 6.22 10.42 -13.20
CA LEU A 236 6.79 11.64 -13.77
C LEU A 236 5.76 12.31 -14.69
N LEU A 237 5.82 13.63 -14.88
CA LEU A 237 4.95 14.33 -15.82
C LEU A 237 5.19 13.81 -17.24
N GLY A 238 4.13 13.38 -17.92
CA GLY A 238 4.22 12.72 -19.24
C GLY A 238 4.58 11.23 -19.19
N GLU A 239 4.78 10.65 -18.00
CA GLU A 239 4.92 9.20 -17.85
C GLU A 239 3.62 8.51 -18.26
N THR A 240 3.76 7.44 -19.05
CA THR A 240 2.65 6.65 -19.58
C THR A 240 2.65 5.25 -19.01
N TYR A 241 1.50 4.58 -19.03
CA TYR A 241 1.43 3.15 -18.79
C TYR A 241 0.35 2.52 -19.65
N GLU A 242 0.73 1.58 -20.50
CA GLU A 242 -0.22 0.72 -21.21
C GLU A 242 -0.44 -0.62 -20.53
N LEU A 243 -1.65 -1.17 -20.64
CA LEU A 243 -1.97 -2.55 -20.32
C LEU A 243 -2.75 -3.13 -21.50
N ASP A 244 -2.04 -3.79 -22.41
CA ASP A 244 -2.67 -4.50 -23.52
C ASP A 244 -2.97 -5.95 -23.11
N ARG A 245 -4.26 -6.26 -23.06
CA ARG A 245 -4.80 -7.59 -22.77
C ARG A 245 -5.92 -7.94 -23.76
N LEU A 246 -5.86 -7.41 -24.99
CA LEU A 246 -6.90 -7.66 -26.00
C LEU A 246 -7.05 -9.17 -26.27
N GLU A 247 -5.95 -9.89 -26.46
CA GLU A 247 -5.99 -11.33 -26.75
C GLU A 247 -6.42 -12.18 -25.55
N GLU A 248 -6.05 -11.77 -24.32
CA GLU A 248 -6.32 -12.54 -23.10
C GLU A 248 -7.73 -12.27 -22.55
N TYR A 249 -8.13 -11.00 -22.50
CA TYR A 249 -9.32 -10.55 -21.79
C TYR A 249 -10.25 -9.64 -22.61
N GLY A 250 -9.85 -9.25 -23.83
CA GLY A 250 -10.66 -8.42 -24.72
C GLY A 250 -10.70 -6.95 -24.31
N TYR A 251 -9.68 -6.45 -23.61
CA TYR A 251 -9.54 -5.03 -23.31
C TYR A 251 -8.08 -4.57 -23.32
N ARG A 252 -7.88 -3.28 -23.58
CA ARG A 252 -6.59 -2.61 -23.38
C ARG A 252 -6.81 -1.26 -22.73
N SER A 253 -5.80 -0.77 -22.02
CA SER A 253 -5.85 0.55 -21.39
C SER A 253 -4.56 1.33 -21.56
N ILE A 254 -4.67 2.65 -21.56
CA ILE A 254 -3.56 3.60 -21.54
C ILE A 254 -3.80 4.61 -20.43
N SER A 255 -2.75 4.96 -19.71
CA SER A 255 -2.74 6.04 -18.73
C SER A 255 -1.58 7.00 -19.01
N GLU A 256 -1.76 8.27 -18.68
CA GLU A 256 -0.73 9.30 -18.75
C GLU A 256 -0.80 10.18 -17.49
N GLN A 257 0.35 10.52 -16.93
CA GLN A 257 0.46 11.52 -15.87
C GLN A 257 0.35 12.92 -16.50
N VAL A 258 -0.87 13.45 -16.53
CA VAL A 258 -1.23 14.71 -17.21
C VAL A 258 -0.90 15.96 -16.38
N SER A 259 -0.68 15.82 -15.07
CA SER A 259 -0.25 16.91 -14.19
C SER A 259 0.58 16.39 -13.03
N HIS A 260 1.54 17.17 -12.54
CA HIS A 260 2.35 16.83 -11.37
C HIS A 260 2.07 17.71 -10.14
N HIS A 261 1.58 18.95 -10.35
CA HIS A 261 1.23 19.88 -9.29
C HIS A 261 -0.11 20.58 -9.61
N PRO A 262 -1.25 20.09 -9.08
CA PRO A 262 -1.40 18.86 -8.29
C PRO A 262 -1.21 17.59 -9.15
N PRO A 263 -0.83 16.45 -8.56
CA PRO A 263 -0.62 15.20 -9.30
C PRO A 263 -1.95 14.67 -9.83
N ALA A 264 -2.03 14.51 -11.16
CA ALA A 264 -3.19 13.97 -11.82
C ALA A 264 -2.81 13.01 -12.94
N ALA A 265 -3.61 11.95 -13.08
CA ALA A 265 -3.47 10.95 -14.13
C ALA A 265 -4.77 10.83 -14.93
N ALA A 266 -4.65 10.74 -16.25
CA ALA A 266 -5.74 10.38 -17.13
C ALA A 266 -5.63 8.89 -17.47
N HIS A 267 -6.76 8.22 -17.62
CA HIS A 267 -6.81 6.79 -17.90
C HIS A 267 -8.00 6.45 -18.79
N HIS A 268 -7.75 5.64 -19.81
CA HIS A 268 -8.75 5.20 -20.77
C HIS A 268 -8.61 3.69 -21.04
N VAL A 269 -9.74 3.00 -21.09
CA VAL A 269 -9.87 1.57 -21.36
C VAL A 269 -10.85 1.36 -22.50
N ALA A 270 -10.43 0.60 -23.51
CA ALA A 270 -11.30 0.15 -24.59
C ALA A 270 -11.46 -1.37 -24.51
N SER A 271 -12.70 -1.86 -24.64
CA SER A 271 -12.99 -3.29 -24.71
C SER A 271 -13.65 -3.70 -26.00
N GLN A 272 -13.20 -4.84 -26.56
CA GLN A 272 -13.85 -5.55 -27.66
C GLN A 272 -15.25 -6.07 -27.28
N ARG A 273 -15.58 -6.10 -25.98
CA ARG A 273 -16.91 -6.50 -25.48
C ARG A 273 -17.91 -5.33 -25.46
N GLY A 274 -17.60 -4.21 -26.12
CA GLY A 274 -18.53 -3.10 -26.32
C GLY A 274 -18.71 -2.20 -25.11
N TRP A 275 -17.66 -2.01 -24.31
CA TRP A 275 -17.64 -1.01 -23.25
C TRP A 275 -16.34 -0.21 -23.24
N THR A 276 -16.47 1.05 -22.82
CA THR A 276 -15.35 1.99 -22.67
C THR A 276 -15.38 2.56 -21.26
N LEU A 277 -14.21 2.66 -20.63
CA LEU A 277 -14.06 3.29 -19.33
C LEU A 277 -13.03 4.41 -19.44
N TRP A 278 -13.33 5.59 -18.92
CA TRP A 278 -12.35 6.67 -18.79
C TRP A 278 -12.48 7.34 -17.44
N GLN A 279 -11.36 7.88 -16.96
CA GLN A 279 -11.34 8.70 -15.75
C GLN A 279 -10.15 9.66 -15.80
N HIS A 280 -10.32 10.76 -15.11
CA HIS A 280 -9.25 11.64 -14.68
C HIS A 280 -9.22 11.56 -13.15
N ILE A 281 -8.05 11.33 -12.56
CA ILE A 281 -7.91 11.23 -11.11
C ILE A 281 -6.81 12.16 -10.60
N THR A 282 -7.18 12.96 -9.60
CA THR A 282 -6.26 13.72 -8.75
C THR A 282 -6.30 13.14 -7.34
N ILE A 283 -5.18 13.08 -6.65
CA ILE A 283 -5.14 12.55 -5.28
C ILE A 283 -4.65 13.65 -4.33
N ASP A 284 -5.44 13.94 -3.30
CA ASP A 284 -5.03 14.73 -2.15
C ASP A 284 -4.82 13.84 -0.92
N SER A 285 -3.98 14.28 0.01
CA SER A 285 -3.74 13.57 1.25
C SER A 285 -3.63 14.52 2.43
N LYS A 286 -4.29 14.17 3.54
CA LYS A 286 -4.30 14.96 4.77
C LYS A 286 -3.80 14.14 5.94
N PHE A 287 -2.71 14.58 6.56
CA PHE A 287 -2.22 14.06 7.83
C PHE A 287 -3.09 14.55 8.98
N ARG A 288 -3.61 13.65 9.81
CA ARG A 288 -4.44 13.97 10.99
C ARG A 288 -3.86 13.37 12.26
N GLY A 289 -2.54 13.46 12.42
CA GLY A 289 -1.81 12.92 13.57
C GLY A 289 -1.68 11.41 13.51
N LYS A 290 -2.69 10.65 13.94
CA LYS A 290 -2.62 9.18 14.02
C LYS A 290 -2.91 8.45 12.71
N TYR A 291 -3.50 9.15 11.74
CA TYR A 291 -3.92 8.57 10.46
C TYR A 291 -3.80 9.59 9.31
N ILE A 292 -3.76 9.06 8.08
CA ILE A 292 -3.72 9.81 6.82
C ILE A 292 -5.01 9.54 6.09
N SER A 293 -5.70 10.58 5.64
CA SER A 293 -6.83 10.45 4.72
C SER A 293 -6.34 10.73 3.31
N VAL A 294 -6.50 9.76 2.41
CA VAL A 294 -6.21 9.86 0.98
C VAL A 294 -7.54 10.03 0.24
N MET A 295 -7.70 11.20 -0.39
CA MET A 295 -8.95 11.63 -1.03
C MET A 295 -8.74 11.66 -2.54
N PRO A 296 -9.23 10.64 -3.28
CA PRO A 296 -9.26 10.69 -4.73
C PRO A 296 -10.37 11.64 -5.21
N PHE A 297 -10.04 12.50 -6.16
CA PHE A 297 -10.96 13.38 -6.86
C PHE A 297 -11.04 13.00 -8.34
N GLY A 298 -12.19 13.28 -8.94
CA GLY A 298 -12.47 13.03 -10.34
C GLY A 298 -13.41 11.85 -10.57
N ASN A 299 -14.23 11.99 -11.62
CA ASN A 299 -15.26 11.02 -11.96
C ASN A 299 -14.71 9.87 -12.81
N ILE A 300 -15.28 8.69 -12.59
CA ILE A 300 -15.11 7.53 -13.46
C ILE A 300 -16.36 7.42 -14.32
N HIS A 301 -16.15 7.21 -15.60
CA HIS A 301 -17.20 7.00 -16.58
C HIS A 301 -17.08 5.59 -17.15
N LEU A 302 -18.20 4.89 -17.26
CA LEU A 302 -18.31 3.59 -17.93
C LEU A 302 -19.49 3.63 -18.89
N GLN A 303 -19.21 3.45 -20.18
CA GLN A 303 -20.24 3.43 -21.21
C GLN A 303 -20.36 2.04 -21.85
N PHE A 304 -21.57 1.53 -21.95
CA PHE A 304 -21.91 0.33 -22.71
C PHE A 304 -22.49 0.74 -24.07
N HIS A 305 -21.86 0.32 -25.15
CA HIS A 305 -22.17 0.83 -26.50
C HIS A 305 -23.48 0.25 -27.05
N SER A 306 -23.85 -0.97 -26.65
CA SER A 306 -25.01 -1.68 -27.19
C SER A 306 -26.36 -1.07 -26.79
N ASN A 307 -26.45 -0.51 -25.59
CA ASN A 307 -27.66 0.09 -25.05
C ASN A 307 -27.51 1.58 -24.71
N GLY A 308 -26.31 2.15 -24.87
CA GLY A 308 -26.03 3.54 -24.55
C GLY A 308 -26.06 3.87 -23.06
N ASN A 309 -26.07 2.87 -22.16
CA ASN A 309 -26.00 3.14 -20.72
C ASN A 309 -24.63 3.73 -20.37
N HIS A 310 -24.66 4.86 -19.67
CA HIS A 310 -23.47 5.59 -19.25
C HIS A 310 -23.51 5.80 -17.75
N TYR A 311 -22.62 5.13 -17.03
CA TYR A 311 -22.53 5.18 -15.58
C TYR A 311 -21.41 6.13 -15.16
N VAL A 312 -21.71 7.01 -14.21
CA VAL A 312 -20.75 7.96 -13.64
C VAL A 312 -20.72 7.82 -12.12
N TRP A 313 -19.53 7.77 -11.53
CA TRP A 313 -19.34 7.72 -10.08
C TRP A 313 -17.98 8.27 -9.65
N SER A 314 -17.88 8.60 -8.36
CA SER A 314 -16.63 9.02 -7.71
C SER A 314 -16.12 7.96 -6.72
N LYS A 315 -14.85 8.07 -6.31
CA LYS A 315 -14.22 7.13 -5.36
C LYS A 315 -14.37 7.64 -3.93
N VAL A 316 -14.40 6.72 -2.96
CA VAL A 316 -14.39 7.02 -1.52
C VAL A 316 -12.99 7.36 -0.99
N THR A 317 -12.97 8.00 0.17
CA THR A 317 -11.75 8.28 0.91
C THR A 317 -11.17 6.99 1.50
N SER A 318 -9.85 6.83 1.38
CA SER A 318 -9.10 5.78 2.05
C SER A 318 -8.35 6.34 3.25
N THR A 319 -8.44 5.68 4.41
CA THR A 319 -7.75 6.09 5.63
C THR A 319 -6.67 5.08 5.99
N VAL A 320 -5.45 5.56 6.16
CA VAL A 320 -4.30 4.77 6.62
C VAL A 320 -4.11 5.05 8.10
N HIS A 321 -4.35 4.06 8.94
CA HIS A 321 -4.26 4.18 10.39
C HIS A 321 -2.87 3.80 10.91
N ASN A 322 -2.58 4.22 12.15
CA ASN A 322 -1.38 3.85 12.90
C ASN A 322 -0.06 4.34 12.28
N ILE A 323 -0.09 5.50 11.64
CA ILE A 323 1.05 6.03 10.88
C ILE A 323 2.25 6.43 11.74
N ILE A 324 2.02 6.67 13.04
CA ILE A 324 3.08 6.97 14.01
C ILE A 324 3.46 5.71 14.80
N VAL A 325 2.45 4.98 15.32
CA VAL A 325 2.65 3.83 16.21
C VAL A 325 1.65 2.73 15.89
N GLY A 326 2.16 1.50 15.80
CA GLY A 326 1.37 0.28 15.59
C GLY A 326 1.47 -0.25 14.16
N LYS A 327 0.78 -1.37 13.91
CA LYS A 327 0.71 -1.94 12.55
C LYS A 327 -0.19 -1.06 11.69
N LEU A 328 0.34 -0.61 10.56
CA LEU A 328 -0.44 0.12 9.54
C LEU A 328 -1.58 -0.76 9.02
N TRP A 329 -2.75 -0.15 8.84
CA TRP A 329 -3.89 -0.79 8.20
C TRP A 329 -4.77 0.24 7.51
N ILE A 330 -5.56 -0.22 6.54
CA ILE A 330 -6.36 0.63 5.68
C ILE A 330 -7.84 0.41 5.95
N ASP A 331 -8.57 1.52 5.97
CA ASP A 331 -10.01 1.57 5.91
C ASP A 331 -10.48 2.35 4.67
N GLN A 332 -11.69 2.09 4.21
CA GLN A 332 -12.37 2.89 3.19
C GLN A 332 -13.73 3.30 3.71
N SER A 333 -14.05 4.59 3.58
CA SER A 333 -15.28 5.14 4.13
C SER A 333 -15.81 6.31 3.31
N GLY A 334 -17.13 6.49 3.38
CA GLY A 334 -17.87 7.50 2.62
C GLY A 334 -18.95 6.86 1.75
N ASP A 335 -19.61 7.71 0.97
CA ASP A 335 -20.72 7.30 0.11
C ASP A 335 -20.28 7.37 -1.37
N ILE A 336 -20.77 6.44 -2.18
CA ILE A 336 -20.62 6.45 -3.65
C ILE A 336 -22.01 6.37 -4.25
N ASP A 337 -22.32 7.33 -5.12
CA ASP A 337 -23.48 7.25 -5.99
C ASP A 337 -23.03 6.86 -7.39
N ILE A 338 -23.49 5.70 -7.85
CA ILE A 338 -23.30 5.25 -9.23
C ILE A 338 -24.58 5.60 -9.99
N VAL A 339 -24.49 6.61 -10.86
CA VAL A 339 -25.64 7.15 -11.59
C VAL A 339 -25.57 6.73 -13.04
N ASN A 340 -26.63 6.11 -13.57
CA ASN A 340 -26.80 5.97 -15.02
C ASN A 340 -27.32 7.30 -15.59
N THR A 341 -26.50 8.04 -16.33
CA THR A 341 -26.88 9.34 -16.89
C THR A 341 -27.95 9.21 -17.98
N THR A 342 -28.12 8.02 -18.57
CA THR A 342 -29.13 7.73 -19.60
C THR A 342 -30.49 7.40 -19.00
N THR A 343 -30.57 6.40 -18.11
CA THR A 343 -31.87 5.96 -17.53
C THR A 343 -32.23 6.68 -16.23
N LYS A 344 -31.26 7.31 -15.57
CA LYS A 344 -31.35 7.93 -14.23
C LYS A 344 -31.51 6.94 -13.06
N ASP A 345 -31.37 5.64 -13.32
CA ASP A 345 -31.24 4.66 -12.24
C ASP A 345 -29.97 4.93 -11.44
N THR A 346 -30.05 4.77 -10.12
CA THR A 346 -28.97 5.10 -9.20
C THR A 346 -28.68 3.95 -8.25
N CYS A 347 -27.40 3.71 -7.97
CA CYS A 347 -26.96 2.80 -6.92
C CYS A 347 -26.20 3.59 -5.86
N HIS A 348 -26.84 3.75 -4.70
CA HIS A 348 -26.26 4.37 -3.51
C HIS A 348 -25.47 3.33 -2.72
N LEU A 349 -24.15 3.48 -2.63
CA LEU A 349 -23.26 2.63 -1.83
C LEU A 349 -22.75 3.42 -0.63
N LYS A 350 -22.75 2.79 0.54
CA LYS A 350 -22.23 3.34 1.79
C LYS A 350 -21.13 2.44 2.33
N PHE A 351 -19.94 3.01 2.46
CA PHE A 351 -18.79 2.38 3.10
C PHE A 351 -18.76 2.81 4.57
N SER A 352 -19.13 1.88 5.46
CA SER A 352 -19.16 2.16 6.90
C SER A 352 -17.74 2.42 7.42
N PRO A 353 -17.47 3.59 8.02
CA PRO A 353 -16.18 3.85 8.64
C PRO A 353 -15.95 2.92 9.82
N TYR A 354 -14.70 2.51 9.99
CA TYR A 354 -14.29 1.80 11.19
C TYR A 354 -14.54 2.65 12.45
N SER A 355 -15.12 2.03 13.47
CA SER A 355 -15.32 2.64 14.77
C SER A 355 -15.10 1.62 15.88
N TYR A 356 -14.27 1.99 16.86
CA TYR A 356 -13.94 1.14 18.01
C TYR A 356 -15.17 0.80 18.88
N PHE A 357 -16.17 1.68 18.89
CA PHE A 357 -17.38 1.52 19.68
C PHE A 357 -18.52 0.83 18.92
N SER A 358 -18.32 0.57 17.62
CA SER A 358 -19.33 -0.07 16.79
C SER A 358 -19.25 -1.59 16.92
N ARG A 359 -20.42 -2.23 16.97
CA ARG A 359 -20.55 -3.69 16.83
C ARG A 359 -20.70 -4.11 15.36
N GLU A 360 -20.68 -3.16 14.42
CA GLU A 360 -20.77 -3.48 13.00
C GLU A 360 -19.54 -4.24 12.53
N VAL A 361 -19.75 -5.09 11.52
CA VAL A 361 -18.66 -5.77 10.81
C VAL A 361 -17.74 -4.69 10.21
N PRO A 362 -16.42 -4.72 10.47
CA PRO A 362 -15.49 -3.79 9.84
C PRO A 362 -15.55 -3.90 8.31
N ARG A 363 -15.24 -2.81 7.59
CA ARG A 363 -15.19 -2.78 6.11
C ARG A 363 -16.52 -3.07 5.42
N LYS A 364 -17.62 -2.97 6.18
CA LYS A 364 -18.97 -3.18 5.68
C LYS A 364 -19.31 -2.18 4.59
N VAL A 365 -19.90 -2.69 3.52
CA VAL A 365 -20.50 -1.91 2.46
C VAL A 365 -21.95 -2.32 2.34
N THR A 366 -22.85 -1.34 2.33
CA THR A 366 -24.27 -1.53 2.06
C THR A 366 -24.66 -0.68 0.86
N GLY A 367 -25.66 -1.08 0.11
CA GLY A 367 -26.21 -0.22 -0.92
C GLY A 367 -27.66 -0.46 -1.25
N LEU A 368 -28.22 0.47 -2.00
CA LEU A 368 -29.59 0.48 -2.47
C LEU A 368 -29.59 0.89 -3.95
N VAL A 369 -30.25 0.09 -4.78
CA VAL A 369 -30.44 0.40 -6.20
C VAL A 369 -31.87 0.88 -6.39
N GLU A 370 -32.00 2.09 -6.91
CA GLU A 370 -33.26 2.78 -7.16
C GLU A 370 -33.41 3.05 -8.66
N ASP A 371 -34.65 3.01 -9.15
CA ASP A 371 -34.95 3.51 -10.49
C ASP A 371 -35.03 5.05 -10.49
N ARG A 372 -35.25 5.63 -11.67
CA ARG A 372 -35.40 7.08 -11.84
C ARG A 372 -36.57 7.69 -11.04
N GLU A 373 -37.57 6.90 -10.67
CA GLU A 373 -38.70 7.32 -9.84
C GLU A 373 -38.38 7.26 -8.33
N GLY A 374 -37.19 6.76 -7.96
CA GLY A 374 -36.76 6.58 -6.57
C GLY A 374 -37.30 5.31 -5.92
N ALA A 375 -37.85 4.37 -6.70
CA ALA A 375 -38.32 3.10 -6.17
C ALA A 375 -37.14 2.12 -6.02
N ALA A 376 -36.99 1.57 -4.81
CA ALA A 376 -35.92 0.64 -4.50
C ALA A 376 -36.18 -0.78 -5.05
N HIS A 377 -35.22 -1.31 -5.80
CA HIS A 377 -35.31 -2.64 -6.44
C HIS A 377 -34.34 -3.67 -5.88
N TYR A 378 -33.16 -3.24 -5.42
CA TYR A 378 -32.13 -4.14 -4.91
C TYR A 378 -31.42 -3.56 -3.69
N ILE A 379 -31.07 -4.45 -2.75
CA ILE A 379 -30.14 -4.15 -1.66
C ILE A 379 -28.82 -4.83 -1.96
N LEU A 380 -27.73 -4.10 -1.78
CA LEU A 380 -26.37 -4.60 -1.84
C LEU A 380 -25.80 -4.70 -0.42
N SER A 381 -25.07 -5.76 -0.13
CA SER A 381 -24.43 -5.94 1.17
C SER A 381 -23.17 -6.78 1.06
N GLY A 382 -22.15 -6.44 1.84
CA GLY A 382 -20.91 -7.19 1.87
C GLY A 382 -19.80 -6.47 2.63
N THR A 383 -18.57 -6.87 2.35
CA THR A 383 -17.36 -6.14 2.79
C THR A 383 -16.44 -5.94 1.59
N TRP A 384 -15.88 -4.74 1.46
CA TRP A 384 -15.07 -4.37 0.29
C TRP A 384 -13.78 -5.19 0.15
N ASP A 385 -13.37 -5.88 1.21
CA ASP A 385 -12.18 -6.72 1.27
C ASP A 385 -12.44 -8.22 1.03
N ASN A 386 -13.70 -8.65 0.91
CA ASN A 386 -14.03 -10.08 0.79
C ASN A 386 -15.08 -10.39 -0.28
N LYS A 387 -16.31 -9.87 -0.16
CA LYS A 387 -17.40 -10.18 -1.10
C LYS A 387 -18.50 -9.14 -1.09
N MET A 388 -19.26 -9.08 -2.18
CA MET A 388 -20.50 -8.29 -2.32
C MET A 388 -21.63 -9.19 -2.85
N GLU A 389 -22.81 -9.04 -2.27
CA GLU A 389 -24.03 -9.76 -2.61
C GLU A 389 -25.17 -8.78 -2.92
N SER A 390 -26.13 -9.22 -3.71
CA SER A 390 -27.35 -8.46 -4.03
C SER A 390 -28.60 -9.26 -3.69
N ALA A 391 -29.59 -8.61 -3.09
CA ALA A 391 -30.88 -9.18 -2.78
C ALA A 391 -31.97 -8.36 -3.45
N LYS A 392 -32.83 -9.00 -4.26
CA LYS A 392 -33.95 -8.33 -4.92
C LYS A 392 -35.03 -8.01 -3.88
N ILE A 393 -35.54 -6.79 -3.89
CA ILE A 393 -36.64 -6.34 -3.03
C ILE A 393 -37.96 -6.85 -3.61
N VAL A 394 -38.83 -7.36 -2.74
CA VAL A 394 -40.18 -7.85 -3.09
C VAL A 394 -41.23 -6.89 -2.55
N GLU A 395 -41.07 -6.45 -1.30
CA GLU A 395 -41.98 -5.51 -0.64
C GLU A 395 -41.18 -4.50 0.18
N SER A 396 -41.66 -3.26 0.22
CA SER A 396 -41.17 -2.20 1.10
C SER A 396 -42.27 -1.82 2.09
N SER A 397 -41.94 -1.85 3.37
CA SER A 397 -42.85 -1.43 4.44
C SER A 397 -42.24 -0.26 5.21
N GLN A 398 -43.06 0.72 5.55
CA GLN A 398 -42.67 1.79 6.47
C GLN A 398 -42.65 1.23 7.89
N GLY A 399 -41.47 1.14 8.51
CA GLY A 399 -41.35 0.69 9.88
C GLY A 399 -41.91 1.71 10.87
N CYS A 400 -42.59 1.24 11.92
CA CYS A 400 -42.96 2.05 13.07
C CYS A 400 -41.71 2.41 13.90
N GLY A 401 -41.08 3.55 13.63
CA GLY A 401 -39.95 4.05 14.41
C GLY A 401 -40.43 4.71 15.72
N GLY A 402 -40.01 4.18 16.87
CA GLY A 402 -40.18 4.83 18.17
C GLY A 402 -39.39 6.14 18.28
N SER A 403 -40.00 7.10 18.99
CA SER A 403 -39.57 8.40 19.56
C SER A 403 -38.30 9.17 19.14
N GLU A 404 -37.53 8.79 18.11
CA GLU A 404 -36.41 9.58 17.58
C GLU A 404 -36.33 9.53 16.03
N GLY A 405 -37.26 10.22 15.38
CA GLY A 405 -36.99 11.07 14.20
C GLY A 405 -36.51 10.48 12.85
N LYS A 406 -36.20 9.20 12.69
CA LYS A 406 -35.95 8.59 11.36
C LYS A 406 -36.74 7.31 11.19
N GLN A 407 -37.83 7.39 10.41
CA GLN A 407 -38.56 6.21 9.94
C GLN A 407 -37.57 5.30 9.19
N LYS A 408 -37.44 4.05 9.65
CA LYS A 408 -36.55 3.06 9.04
C LYS A 408 -37.40 2.19 8.11
N THR A 409 -37.22 2.35 6.80
CA THR A 409 -37.87 1.48 5.81
C THR A 409 -37.35 0.05 5.99
N VAL A 410 -38.26 -0.91 6.08
CA VAL A 410 -37.93 -2.33 6.17
C VAL A 410 -38.24 -2.98 4.82
N TYR A 411 -37.21 -3.53 4.20
CA TYR A 411 -37.30 -4.20 2.91
C TYR A 411 -37.36 -5.71 3.09
N GLN A 412 -38.38 -6.35 2.52
CA GLN A 412 -38.42 -7.79 2.38
C GLN A 412 -37.73 -8.19 1.08
N THR A 413 -36.77 -9.11 1.16
CA THR A 413 -35.90 -9.47 0.03
C THR A 413 -35.93 -10.96 -0.28
N LEU A 414 -35.62 -11.29 -1.54
CA LEU A 414 -35.29 -12.66 -1.94
C LEU A 414 -33.90 -13.07 -1.43
N GLN A 415 -33.57 -14.36 -1.57
CA GLN A 415 -32.25 -14.88 -1.23
C GLN A 415 -31.13 -14.08 -1.93
N PRO A 416 -30.09 -13.63 -1.19
CA PRO A 416 -28.98 -12.91 -1.77
C PRO A 416 -28.20 -13.72 -2.82
N LYS A 417 -27.78 -13.05 -3.89
CA LYS A 417 -26.92 -13.60 -4.94
C LYS A 417 -25.55 -12.94 -4.89
N LEU A 418 -24.49 -13.74 -4.97
CA LEU A 418 -23.10 -13.27 -5.03
C LEU A 418 -22.86 -12.48 -6.32
N LEU A 419 -22.40 -11.23 -6.18
CA LEU A 419 -22.00 -10.37 -7.30
C LEU A 419 -20.49 -10.38 -7.51
N TRP A 420 -19.74 -10.31 -6.41
CA TRP A 420 -18.28 -10.22 -6.44
C TRP A 420 -17.68 -10.92 -5.24
N LYS A 421 -16.51 -11.53 -5.44
CA LYS A 421 -15.68 -12.11 -4.38
C LYS A 421 -14.22 -11.82 -4.68
N LYS A 422 -13.45 -11.50 -3.62
CA LYS A 422 -12.01 -11.31 -3.68
C LYS A 422 -11.33 -12.57 -4.23
N TYR A 423 -10.46 -12.37 -5.21
CA TYR A 423 -9.55 -13.43 -5.66
C TYR A 423 -8.52 -13.75 -4.56
N PRO A 424 -8.20 -15.03 -4.35
CA PRO A 424 -7.15 -15.41 -3.42
C PRO A 424 -5.82 -14.76 -3.83
N LEU A 425 -5.01 -14.42 -2.84
CA LEU A 425 -3.64 -13.99 -3.09
C LEU A 425 -2.81 -15.20 -3.54
N PRO A 426 -1.78 -14.98 -4.38
CA PRO A 426 -0.77 -16.01 -4.66
C PRO A 426 -0.13 -16.53 -3.37
N GLU A 427 0.40 -17.74 -3.41
CA GLU A 427 1.31 -18.23 -2.36
C GLU A 427 2.50 -17.26 -2.20
N ASN A 428 3.02 -17.11 -0.98
CA ASN A 428 4.16 -16.24 -0.66
C ASN A 428 3.91 -14.74 -0.94
N ALA A 429 2.64 -14.30 -1.04
CA ALA A 429 2.30 -12.91 -1.33
C ALA A 429 2.87 -11.92 -0.30
N GLU A 430 3.01 -12.32 0.97
CA GLU A 430 3.61 -11.52 2.05
C GLU A 430 5.04 -11.07 1.75
N ASN A 431 5.79 -11.87 1.00
CA ASN A 431 7.15 -11.54 0.55
C ASN A 431 7.14 -10.81 -0.80
N MET A 432 6.03 -10.84 -1.54
CA MET A 432 5.84 -10.12 -2.80
C MET A 432 4.90 -8.92 -2.65
N HIS A 433 5.09 -8.14 -1.58
CA HIS A 433 4.34 -6.91 -1.30
C HIS A 433 2.80 -7.06 -1.27
N PHE A 434 2.30 -8.25 -0.97
CA PHE A 434 0.89 -8.64 -1.05
C PHE A 434 0.24 -8.35 -2.41
N PHE A 435 1.01 -8.48 -3.49
CA PHE A 435 0.50 -8.32 -4.86
C PHE A 435 -0.51 -9.42 -5.19
N SER A 436 -1.59 -9.03 -5.87
CA SER A 436 -2.49 -9.98 -6.53
C SER A 436 -1.82 -10.56 -7.77
N SER A 437 -2.37 -11.65 -8.31
CA SER A 437 -1.89 -12.21 -9.58
C SER A 437 -1.84 -11.18 -10.69
N LEU A 438 -2.86 -10.31 -10.80
CA LEU A 438 -2.84 -9.20 -11.75
C LEU A 438 -1.68 -8.23 -11.50
N ALA A 439 -1.51 -7.78 -10.25
CA ALA A 439 -0.46 -6.82 -9.87
C ALA A 439 0.94 -7.36 -10.16
N LEU A 440 1.16 -8.66 -9.97
CA LEU A 440 2.39 -9.32 -10.37
C LEU A 440 2.66 -9.14 -11.86
N THR A 441 1.67 -9.16 -12.75
CA THR A 441 1.91 -9.00 -14.20
C THR A 441 2.13 -7.56 -14.68
N LEU A 442 1.81 -6.54 -13.87
CA LEU A 442 1.71 -5.16 -14.37
C LEU A 442 3.05 -4.57 -14.82
N ASN A 443 4.15 -4.89 -14.12
CA ASN A 443 5.49 -4.39 -14.43
C ASN A 443 6.37 -5.42 -15.17
N GLU A 444 5.77 -6.51 -15.69
CA GLU A 444 6.47 -7.45 -16.56
C GLU A 444 6.92 -6.72 -17.83
N PRO A 445 8.19 -6.85 -18.28
CA PRO A 445 8.66 -6.22 -19.51
C PRO A 445 7.79 -6.59 -20.73
N GLU A 446 7.46 -5.61 -21.55
CA GLU A 446 6.74 -5.80 -22.81
C GLU A 446 7.50 -5.07 -23.92
N GLU A 447 7.64 -5.72 -25.07
CA GLU A 447 8.34 -5.15 -26.22
C GLU A 447 7.46 -4.11 -26.92
N GLY A 448 8.12 -3.13 -27.55
CA GLY A 448 7.45 -2.11 -28.36
C GLY A 448 6.51 -1.19 -27.58
N VAL A 449 6.71 -1.03 -26.27
CA VAL A 449 6.07 0.01 -25.46
C VAL A 449 6.69 1.39 -25.73
N ALA A 450 5.96 2.45 -25.42
CA ALA A 450 6.48 3.81 -25.51
C ALA A 450 7.72 4.02 -24.63
N PRO A 451 8.68 4.90 -25.01
CA PRO A 451 9.85 5.21 -24.17
C PRO A 451 9.46 5.82 -22.81
N THR A 452 8.26 6.39 -22.71
CA THR A 452 7.65 6.93 -21.49
C THR A 452 6.91 5.88 -20.66
N ASP A 453 6.88 4.60 -21.05
CA ASP A 453 6.14 3.56 -20.32
C ASP A 453 6.79 3.25 -18.96
N SER A 454 5.98 3.17 -17.89
CA SER A 454 6.47 2.89 -16.53
C SER A 454 7.30 1.61 -16.39
N ARG A 455 7.19 0.63 -17.32
CA ARG A 455 8.04 -0.56 -17.31
C ARG A 455 9.51 -0.26 -17.61
N LEU A 456 9.78 0.84 -18.31
CA LEU A 456 11.12 1.31 -18.68
C LEU A 456 11.71 2.26 -17.62
N ARG A 457 10.92 2.65 -16.62
CA ARG A 457 11.33 3.54 -15.55
C ARG A 457 12.44 2.89 -14.68
N PRO A 458 13.66 3.45 -14.64
CA PRO A 458 14.84 2.74 -14.13
C PRO A 458 14.82 2.53 -12.60
N ASP A 459 14.44 3.53 -11.81
CA ASP A 459 14.35 3.42 -10.34
C ASP A 459 13.37 2.31 -9.90
N GLN A 460 12.20 2.24 -10.55
CA GLN A 460 11.20 1.20 -10.31
C GLN A 460 11.71 -0.19 -10.69
N ARG A 461 12.46 -0.31 -11.80
CA ARG A 461 13.03 -1.59 -12.25
C ARG A 461 14.11 -2.09 -11.29
N LEU A 462 15.01 -1.20 -10.87
CA LEU A 462 16.07 -1.52 -9.90
C LEU A 462 15.48 -1.93 -8.55
N MET A 463 14.44 -1.23 -8.08
CA MET A 463 13.73 -1.59 -6.85
C MET A 463 13.09 -2.98 -6.95
N GLU A 464 12.45 -3.30 -8.08
CA GLU A 464 11.88 -4.63 -8.32
C GLU A 464 12.93 -5.74 -8.38
N ALA A 465 14.13 -5.43 -8.87
CA ALA A 465 15.28 -6.33 -8.89
C ALA A 465 15.98 -6.47 -7.52
N GLY A 466 15.58 -5.68 -6.52
CA GLY A 466 16.19 -5.67 -5.19
C GLY A 466 17.49 -4.86 -5.09
N LEU A 467 17.80 -4.05 -6.10
CA LEU A 467 18.95 -3.13 -6.16
C LEU A 467 18.55 -1.77 -5.60
N TRP A 468 18.42 -1.68 -4.27
CA TRP A 468 17.79 -0.54 -3.59
C TRP A 468 18.63 0.73 -3.61
N ASP A 469 19.95 0.61 -3.52
CA ASP A 469 20.84 1.77 -3.49
C ASP A 469 20.90 2.42 -4.88
N GLU A 470 21.03 1.60 -5.92
CA GLU A 470 20.96 2.05 -7.32
C GLU A 470 19.58 2.63 -7.65
N ALA A 471 18.49 2.01 -7.16
CA ALA A 471 17.14 2.54 -7.33
C ALA A 471 16.99 3.94 -6.70
N ASN A 472 17.59 4.17 -5.54
CA ASN A 472 17.56 5.48 -4.89
C ASN A 472 18.35 6.54 -5.65
N ILE A 473 19.51 6.18 -6.22
CA ILE A 473 20.32 7.07 -7.07
C ILE A 473 19.51 7.48 -8.31
N GLU A 474 18.95 6.51 -9.03
CA GLU A 474 18.13 6.78 -10.21
C GLU A 474 16.88 7.60 -9.87
N LYS A 475 16.24 7.32 -8.74
CA LYS A 475 15.10 8.11 -8.27
C LYS A 475 15.46 9.57 -8.06
N GLN A 476 16.63 9.85 -7.46
CA GLN A 476 17.10 11.24 -7.26
C GLN A 476 17.37 11.92 -8.60
N ARG A 477 18.04 11.23 -9.54
CA ARG A 477 18.33 11.74 -10.89
C ARG A 477 17.05 12.11 -11.64
N LEU A 478 16.06 11.21 -11.67
CA LEU A 478 14.76 11.42 -12.32
C LEU A 478 14.00 12.60 -11.72
N GLU A 479 13.91 12.66 -10.39
CA GLU A 479 13.19 13.73 -9.70
C GLU A 479 13.89 15.09 -9.89
N GLU A 480 15.22 15.12 -9.91
CA GLU A 480 15.98 16.34 -10.17
C GLU A 480 15.83 16.83 -11.61
N HIS A 481 15.93 15.93 -12.58
CA HIS A 481 15.68 16.24 -13.98
C HIS A 481 14.29 16.86 -14.19
N GLN A 482 13.25 16.26 -13.61
CA GLN A 482 11.90 16.81 -13.67
C GLN A 482 11.78 18.17 -12.97
N ARG A 483 12.46 18.37 -11.82
CA ARG A 483 12.47 19.67 -11.11
C ARG A 483 13.11 20.76 -11.97
N LEU A 484 14.22 20.46 -12.64
CA LEU A 484 14.90 21.41 -13.54
C LEU A 484 14.02 21.75 -14.75
N GLU A 485 13.40 20.74 -15.35
CA GLU A 485 12.52 20.94 -16.51
C GLU A 485 11.28 21.78 -16.15
N ARG A 486 10.73 21.58 -14.95
CA ARG A 486 9.66 22.44 -14.42
C ARG A 486 10.13 23.89 -14.26
N LYS A 487 11.29 24.13 -13.64
CA LYS A 487 11.84 25.48 -13.47
C LYS A 487 12.09 26.17 -14.81
N ARG A 488 12.58 25.43 -15.81
CA ARG A 488 12.77 25.93 -17.18
C ARG A 488 11.45 26.38 -17.79
N ARG A 489 10.40 25.56 -17.70
CA ARG A 489 9.06 25.89 -18.18
C ARG A 489 8.44 27.08 -17.44
N GLU A 490 8.61 27.17 -16.13
CA GLU A 490 8.14 28.32 -15.33
C GLU A 490 8.87 29.61 -15.72
N ALA A 491 10.18 29.56 -15.95
CA ALA A 491 10.96 30.73 -16.39
C ALA A 491 10.55 31.20 -17.79
N GLN A 492 10.38 30.26 -18.74
CA GLN A 492 9.84 30.55 -20.08
C GLN A 492 8.42 31.12 -19.99
N ALA A 493 7.60 30.58 -19.07
CA ALA A 493 6.25 31.05 -18.86
C ALA A 493 6.21 32.50 -18.37
N ASN A 494 7.04 32.83 -17.37
CA ASN A 494 7.13 34.20 -16.85
C ASN A 494 7.65 35.18 -17.92
N GLN A 495 8.64 34.78 -18.71
CA GLN A 495 9.17 35.64 -19.77
C GLN A 495 8.11 35.95 -20.84
N ALA A 496 7.37 34.95 -21.33
CA ALA A 496 6.37 35.20 -22.35
C ALA A 496 5.12 35.93 -21.80
N LEU A 497 4.81 35.79 -20.50
CA LEU A 497 3.83 36.63 -19.80
C LEU A 497 4.27 38.11 -19.77
N ASP A 498 5.55 38.39 -19.50
CA ASP A 498 6.11 39.74 -19.56
C ASP A 498 6.06 40.32 -20.99
N GLU A 499 6.15 39.47 -22.01
CA GLU A 499 6.00 39.81 -23.44
C GLU A 499 4.53 39.87 -23.91
N GLY A 500 3.56 39.65 -23.02
CA GLY A 500 2.12 39.72 -23.32
C GLY A 500 1.58 38.54 -24.14
N GLN A 501 2.29 37.42 -24.18
CA GLN A 501 1.87 36.18 -24.86
C GLN A 501 1.07 35.29 -23.89
N ASP A 502 0.01 34.65 -24.40
CA ASP A 502 -0.72 33.63 -23.66
C ASP A 502 0.05 32.30 -23.77
N ILE A 503 0.21 31.61 -22.64
CA ILE A 503 1.04 30.41 -22.55
C ILE A 503 0.18 29.28 -22.06
N GLU A 504 -0.07 28.34 -22.96
CA GLU A 504 -0.64 27.07 -22.58
C GLU A 504 0.37 26.30 -21.71
N GLY A 505 -0.12 25.77 -20.60
CA GLY A 505 0.66 24.89 -19.74
C GLY A 505 1.08 23.59 -20.45
N TYR A 506 1.69 22.67 -19.70
CA TYR A 506 2.05 21.36 -20.25
C TYR A 506 0.84 20.69 -20.91
N GLN A 507 0.97 20.31 -22.19
CA GLN A 507 -0.05 19.59 -22.95
C GLN A 507 0.32 18.10 -22.99
N PRO A 508 -0.54 17.22 -22.45
CA PRO A 508 -0.32 15.77 -22.54
C PRO A 508 -0.33 15.27 -23.99
N VAL A 509 0.40 14.19 -24.25
CA VAL A 509 0.61 13.67 -25.61
C VAL A 509 -0.56 12.82 -26.08
N TRP A 510 -1.21 12.08 -25.19
CA TRP A 510 -2.23 11.09 -25.56
C TRP A 510 -3.63 11.44 -25.05
N PHE A 511 -3.72 12.46 -24.21
CA PHE A 511 -4.96 12.97 -23.65
C PHE A 511 -5.09 14.46 -23.91
N GLU A 512 -6.32 14.93 -23.97
CA GLU A 512 -6.61 16.35 -24.08
C GLU A 512 -7.64 16.76 -23.03
N LYS A 513 -7.53 18.00 -22.58
CA LYS A 513 -8.45 18.58 -21.61
C LYS A 513 -9.75 18.94 -22.32
N ARG A 514 -10.88 18.43 -21.82
CA ARG A 514 -12.23 18.77 -22.28
C ARG A 514 -13.12 19.11 -21.10
N THR A 515 -14.24 19.77 -21.37
CA THR A 515 -15.34 19.90 -20.40
C THR A 515 -16.27 18.71 -20.61
N ASP A 516 -16.57 17.98 -19.55
CA ASP A 516 -17.49 16.85 -19.59
C ASP A 516 -18.94 17.37 -19.66
N ASP A 517 -19.65 17.01 -20.73
CA ASP A 517 -21.01 17.50 -20.98
C ASP A 517 -22.02 17.03 -19.91
N CYS A 518 -21.75 15.91 -19.23
CA CYS A 518 -22.65 15.31 -18.24
C CYS A 518 -22.50 15.95 -16.86
N THR A 519 -21.28 16.32 -16.48
CA THR A 519 -20.94 16.81 -15.13
C THR A 519 -20.59 18.30 -15.11
N GLY A 520 -20.25 18.89 -16.25
CA GLY A 520 -19.74 20.26 -16.38
C GLY A 520 -18.30 20.43 -15.88
N GLU A 521 -17.65 19.36 -15.43
CA GLU A 521 -16.29 19.40 -14.90
C GLU A 521 -15.24 19.29 -16.00
N SER A 522 -14.07 19.86 -15.77
CA SER A 522 -12.94 19.65 -16.69
C SER A 522 -12.31 18.27 -16.45
N THR A 523 -12.16 17.50 -17.53
CA THR A 523 -11.62 16.14 -17.53
C THR A 523 -10.60 15.97 -18.64
N TYR A 524 -9.77 14.93 -18.54
CA TYR A 524 -8.84 14.55 -19.60
C TYR A 524 -9.38 13.33 -20.34
N VAL A 525 -9.54 13.46 -21.65
CA VAL A 525 -10.12 12.43 -22.52
C VAL A 525 -9.04 11.95 -23.48
N TYR A 526 -9.03 10.64 -23.73
CA TYR A 526 -8.09 10.05 -24.68
C TYR A 526 -8.37 10.58 -26.09
N ARG A 527 -7.34 11.13 -26.74
CA ARG A 527 -7.49 11.79 -28.06
C ARG A 527 -7.20 10.85 -29.25
N GLY A 528 -6.81 9.60 -28.98
CA GLY A 528 -6.31 8.68 -30.00
C GLY A 528 -4.81 8.80 -30.23
N GLY A 529 -4.28 8.02 -31.18
CA GLY A 529 -2.89 8.12 -31.65
C GLY A 529 -1.91 7.20 -30.93
N TYR A 530 -2.11 6.88 -29.65
CA TYR A 530 -1.17 6.03 -28.89
C TYR A 530 -1.02 4.62 -29.51
N TRP A 531 -2.14 3.96 -29.81
CA TRP A 531 -2.11 2.60 -30.35
C TRP A 531 -1.62 2.59 -31.80
N GLU A 532 -1.95 3.62 -32.57
CA GLU A 532 -1.47 3.78 -33.94
C GLU A 532 0.04 4.08 -33.99
N ALA A 533 0.56 4.86 -33.04
CA ALA A 533 1.99 5.08 -32.84
C ALA A 533 2.69 3.77 -32.46
N LYS A 534 2.09 2.98 -31.55
CA LYS A 534 2.57 1.65 -31.20
C LYS A 534 2.63 0.71 -32.40
N ASP A 535 1.57 0.62 -33.18
CA ASP A 535 1.52 -0.26 -34.35
C ASP A 535 2.59 0.11 -35.40
N ARG A 536 2.93 1.40 -35.51
CA ARG A 536 4.02 1.90 -36.37
C ARG A 536 5.39 1.89 -35.71
N GLN A 537 5.48 1.65 -34.40
CA GLN A 537 6.68 1.85 -33.57
C GLN A 537 7.28 3.26 -33.74
N ASP A 538 6.42 4.28 -33.85
CA ASP A 538 6.80 5.68 -33.99
C ASP A 538 6.47 6.46 -32.72
N TRP A 539 7.51 6.71 -31.92
CA TRP A 539 7.41 7.41 -30.64
C TRP A 539 7.92 8.85 -30.69
N SER A 540 7.97 9.46 -31.89
CA SER A 540 8.46 10.84 -32.08
C SER A 540 7.72 11.90 -31.27
N LEU A 541 6.47 11.62 -30.85
CA LEU A 541 5.68 12.49 -29.99
C LEU A 541 5.99 12.35 -28.50
N CYS A 542 6.69 11.29 -28.08
CA CYS A 542 6.98 11.05 -26.67
C CYS A 542 8.12 11.95 -26.18
N PRO A 543 7.97 12.62 -25.02
CA PRO A 543 9.07 13.32 -24.38
C PRO A 543 10.12 12.34 -23.82
N GLU A 544 11.36 12.79 -23.72
CA GLU A 544 12.41 12.11 -22.96
C GLU A 544 12.27 12.48 -21.49
N ILE A 545 11.93 11.50 -20.64
CA ILE A 545 11.62 11.73 -19.21
C ILE A 545 12.36 10.80 -18.24
N PHE A 546 13.05 9.76 -18.75
CA PHE A 546 13.81 8.82 -17.94
C PHE A 546 15.31 9.10 -18.00
#